data_AF-D3HRG2-F1
#
_entry.id   AF-D3HRG2-F1
#
_cell.length_a   1.000
_cell.length_b   1.000
_cell.length_c   1.000
_cell.angle_alpha   90.00
_cell.angle_beta   90.00
_cell.angle_gamma   90.00
#
_symmetry.space_group_name_H-M   'P 1'
#
loop_
_entity.id
_entity.type
_entity.pdbx_description
1 polymer ?
#
loop_
_entity_poly.entity_id
_entity_poly.type
_entity_poly.pdbx_seq_one_letter_code
_entity_poly.pdbx_strand_id
1 'polypeptide(L)'
;MSYFQKAITYIRETQEMALFATMADARLSAAFRTSPLFYIMLPFIGFLLTLNALANGYQLAKANNKNFDRWLFFITSMTCAALASISLYGAALSEILSFSFAAGPWFFFSSLIVGLASQLVMIGVNLYRASESPKGSIQHAHYIQATLNNAFVLSLLTAVLGAVIFVMLIPTVAPAAGSAFAITALALTALDILWQVMPQNKKQKIKACFYISEPDLEQDARANQKQVEMHANIKNDEKEPQHHRMFTRCDYSAVIRKMEVNEAKNYLSALIQRKLDTFEKNVSIQDEKSKDKVVLLKKLLNIIEYPAIEISKKNIITMHPLAFQSFWAEKGDVEQLFDAVIMLQNKYQHDEIASPVMAS
;
A
#
# COMPACT_ATOMS: atom_id res chain seq x y z
N MET A 1 4.11 -2.48 -11.26
CA MET A 1 5.57 -2.38 -11.12
C MET A 1 6.17 -2.30 -12.51
N SER A 2 6.96 -1.27 -12.83
CA SER A 2 7.60 -1.15 -14.15
C SER A 2 8.70 -2.21 -14.30
N TYR A 3 9.03 -2.61 -15.53
CA TYR A 3 10.14 -3.54 -15.80
C TYR A 3 11.46 -3.09 -15.16
N PHE A 4 11.69 -1.78 -15.09
CA PHE A 4 12.83 -1.17 -14.44
C PHE A 4 12.93 -1.44 -12.93
N GLN A 5 11.81 -1.33 -12.20
CA GLN A 5 11.80 -1.63 -10.77
C GLN A 5 12.05 -3.11 -10.49
N LYS A 6 11.48 -4.00 -11.32
CA LYS A 6 11.76 -5.44 -11.20
C LYS A 6 13.24 -5.74 -11.39
N ALA A 7 13.87 -5.11 -12.38
CA ALA A 7 15.31 -5.28 -12.62
C ALA A 7 16.16 -4.80 -11.44
N ILE A 8 15.87 -3.62 -10.88
CA ILE A 8 16.56 -3.10 -9.67
C ILE A 8 16.40 -4.07 -8.51
N THR A 9 15.18 -4.56 -8.27
CA THR A 9 14.88 -5.51 -7.20
C THR A 9 15.67 -6.81 -7.36
N TYR A 10 15.69 -7.42 -8.55
CA TYR A 10 16.44 -8.65 -8.78
C TYR A 10 17.95 -8.49 -8.61
N ILE A 11 18.52 -7.40 -9.11
CA ILE A 11 19.96 -7.12 -8.97
C ILE A 11 20.30 -6.95 -7.48
N ARG A 12 19.46 -6.22 -6.74
CA ARG A 12 19.62 -6.04 -5.30
C ARG A 12 19.52 -7.36 -4.54
N GLU A 13 18.48 -8.16 -4.76
CA GLU A 13 18.27 -9.44 -4.08
C GLU A 13 19.40 -10.44 -4.37
N THR A 14 19.90 -10.46 -5.62
CA THR A 14 21.04 -11.30 -5.99
C THR A 14 22.32 -10.88 -5.27
N GLN A 15 22.54 -9.57 -5.14
CA GLN A 15 23.69 -9.05 -4.38
C GLN A 15 23.55 -9.32 -2.88
N GLU A 16 22.38 -9.09 -2.30
CA GLU A 16 22.11 -9.43 -0.90
C GLU A 16 22.34 -10.94 -0.64
N MET A 17 21.90 -11.80 -1.55
CA MET A 17 22.14 -13.25 -1.48
C MET A 17 23.64 -13.59 -1.52
N ALA A 18 24.40 -12.98 -2.44
CA ALA A 18 25.86 -13.16 -2.51
C ALA A 18 26.55 -12.67 -1.24
N LEU A 19 26.13 -11.53 -0.70
CA LEU A 19 26.65 -10.97 0.55
C LEU A 19 26.38 -11.92 1.73
N PHE A 20 25.16 -12.41 1.91
CA PHE A 20 24.83 -13.31 3.02
C PHE A 20 25.47 -14.69 2.87
N ALA A 21 25.66 -15.19 1.65
CA ALA A 21 26.41 -16.42 1.40
C ALA A 21 27.86 -16.29 1.88
N THR A 22 28.51 -15.15 1.62
CA THR A 22 29.87 -14.90 2.12
C THR A 22 29.91 -14.70 3.64
N MET A 23 28.85 -14.17 4.25
CA MET A 23 28.75 -13.99 5.71
C MET A 23 28.40 -15.27 6.48
N ALA A 24 27.91 -16.31 5.82
CA ALA A 24 27.52 -17.57 6.44
C ALA A 24 28.71 -18.39 6.97
N ASP A 25 29.92 -18.10 6.50
CA ASP A 25 31.17 -18.72 6.97
C ASP A 25 32.18 -17.63 7.32
N ALA A 26 32.79 -17.73 8.51
CA ALA A 26 33.73 -16.73 9.00
C ALA A 26 34.99 -16.56 8.14
N ARG A 27 35.48 -17.64 7.50
CA ARG A 27 36.65 -17.61 6.61
C ARG A 27 36.31 -16.96 5.27
N LEU A 28 35.14 -17.27 4.71
CA LEU A 28 34.64 -16.62 3.49
C LEU A 28 34.36 -15.13 3.74
N SER A 29 33.78 -14.79 4.89
CA SER A 29 33.51 -13.41 5.30
C SER A 29 34.81 -12.61 5.44
N ALA A 30 35.85 -13.18 6.06
CA ALA A 30 37.17 -12.56 6.17
C ALA A 30 37.86 -12.38 4.80
N ALA A 31 37.78 -13.39 3.92
CA ALA A 31 38.29 -13.30 2.56
C ALA A 31 37.51 -12.28 1.70
N PHE A 32 36.21 -12.13 1.94
CA PHE A 32 35.39 -11.15 1.25
C PHE A 32 35.71 -9.73 1.70
N ARG A 33 35.84 -9.47 3.01
CA ARG A 33 36.21 -8.14 3.55
C ARG A 33 37.56 -7.63 3.05
N THR A 34 38.47 -8.53 2.72
CA THR A 34 39.80 -8.20 2.18
C THR A 34 39.82 -8.10 0.65
N SER A 35 38.69 -8.39 -0.01
CA SER A 35 38.56 -8.34 -1.46
C SER A 35 38.11 -6.98 -1.98
N PRO A 36 38.63 -6.51 -3.13
CA PRO A 36 38.09 -5.35 -3.86
C PRO A 36 36.57 -5.41 -4.09
N LEU A 37 36.00 -6.61 -4.18
CA LEU A 37 34.57 -6.82 -4.38
C LEU A 37 33.72 -6.25 -3.25
N PHE A 38 34.20 -6.30 -2.00
CA PHE A 38 33.49 -5.73 -0.84
C PHE A 38 33.27 -4.22 -1.00
N TYR A 39 34.30 -3.52 -1.50
CA TYR A 39 34.29 -2.07 -1.70
C TYR A 39 33.44 -1.62 -2.89
N ILE A 40 33.15 -2.51 -3.84
CA ILE A 40 32.27 -2.22 -4.98
C ILE A 40 30.82 -2.57 -4.64
N MET A 41 30.61 -3.71 -3.98
CA MET A 41 29.28 -4.23 -3.67
C MET A 41 28.50 -3.32 -2.70
N LEU A 42 29.13 -2.85 -1.63
CA LEU A 42 28.44 -2.07 -0.60
C LEU A 42 27.92 -0.72 -1.11
N PRO A 43 28.72 0.13 -1.79
CA PRO A 43 28.21 1.36 -2.39
C PRO A 43 27.16 1.10 -3.48
N PHE A 44 27.28 -0.01 -4.21
CA PHE A 44 26.31 -0.35 -5.25
C PHE A 44 24.94 -0.73 -4.65
N ILE A 45 24.89 -1.44 -3.51
CA ILE A 45 23.65 -1.66 -2.77
C ILE A 45 23.02 -0.32 -2.35
N GLY A 46 23.82 0.61 -1.82
CA GLY A 46 23.36 1.97 -1.47
C GLY A 46 22.78 2.73 -2.66
N PHE A 47 23.43 2.63 -3.82
CA PHE A 47 22.95 3.20 -5.08
C PHE A 47 21.60 2.58 -5.52
N LEU A 48 21.46 1.26 -5.47
CA LEU A 48 20.20 0.58 -5.79
C LEU A 48 19.06 0.99 -4.85
N LEU A 49 19.34 1.15 -3.56
CA LEU A 49 18.36 1.64 -2.57
C LEU A 49 17.91 3.07 -2.90
N THR A 50 18.84 3.92 -3.34
CA THR A 50 18.54 5.31 -3.74
C THR A 50 17.68 5.35 -5.00
N LEU A 51 18.01 4.54 -6.02
CA LEU A 51 17.18 4.40 -7.22
C LEU A 51 15.77 3.90 -6.89
N ASN A 52 15.66 2.97 -5.94
CA ASN A 52 14.37 2.46 -5.50
C ASN A 52 13.55 3.56 -4.79
N ALA A 53 14.18 4.35 -3.92
CA ALA A 53 13.53 5.49 -3.27
C ALA A 53 13.05 6.55 -4.28
N LEU A 54 13.85 6.84 -5.31
CA LEU A 54 13.45 7.74 -6.40
C LEU A 54 12.27 7.16 -7.19
N ALA A 55 12.28 5.87 -7.50
CA ALA A 55 11.18 5.21 -8.18
C ALA A 55 9.89 5.25 -7.34
N ASN A 56 9.99 5.09 -6.02
CA ASN A 56 8.86 5.20 -5.10
C ASN A 56 8.33 6.64 -5.02
N GLY A 57 9.21 7.63 -4.98
CA GLY A 57 8.85 9.05 -5.06
C GLY A 57 8.14 9.39 -6.37
N TYR A 58 8.62 8.87 -7.49
CA TYR A 58 7.97 9.03 -8.79
C TYR A 58 6.56 8.41 -8.81
N GLN A 59 6.40 7.21 -8.25
CA GLN A 59 5.08 6.57 -8.13
C GLN A 59 4.13 7.38 -7.24
N LEU A 60 4.62 7.91 -6.12
CA LEU A 60 3.83 8.79 -5.25
C LEU A 60 3.44 10.09 -5.97
N ALA A 61 4.34 10.67 -6.75
CA ALA A 61 4.06 11.88 -7.53
C ALA A 61 2.97 11.64 -8.60
N LYS A 62 3.01 10.48 -9.27
CA LYS A 62 2.06 10.10 -10.33
C LYS A 62 0.77 9.45 -9.82
N ALA A 63 0.71 9.12 -8.54
CA ALA A 63 -0.43 8.44 -7.94
C ALA A 63 -1.68 9.34 -7.93
N ASN A 64 -2.77 8.87 -8.55
CA ASN A 64 -4.10 9.51 -8.45
C ASN A 64 -4.68 9.49 -7.03
N ASN A 65 -4.19 8.61 -6.15
CA ASN A 65 -4.58 8.52 -4.75
C ASN A 65 -3.31 8.27 -3.93
N LYS A 66 -2.98 9.20 -3.04
CA LYS A 66 -1.75 9.18 -2.24
C LYS A 66 -2.11 8.76 -0.81
N ASN A 67 -2.61 7.55 -0.65
CA ASN A 67 -2.99 7.04 0.67
C ASN A 67 -1.80 6.94 1.65
N PHE A 68 -2.10 6.82 2.94
CA PHE A 68 -1.13 6.63 4.02
C PHE A 68 -0.04 5.61 3.66
N ASP A 69 -0.42 4.43 3.13
CA ASP A 69 0.51 3.36 2.75
C ASP A 69 1.59 3.84 1.78
N ARG A 70 1.23 4.64 0.77
CA ARG A 70 2.18 5.16 -0.23
C ARG A 70 3.11 6.21 0.36
N TRP A 71 2.60 7.07 1.23
CA TRP A 71 3.42 8.06 1.91
C TRP A 71 4.38 7.41 2.91
N LEU A 72 3.89 6.49 3.74
CA LEU A 72 4.71 5.76 4.69
C LEU A 72 5.81 5.00 3.95
N PHE A 73 5.46 4.29 2.88
CA PHE A 73 6.43 3.57 2.06
C PHE A 73 7.49 4.50 1.46
N PHE A 74 7.11 5.68 0.97
CA PHE A 74 8.06 6.67 0.46
C PHE A 74 8.99 7.22 1.56
N ILE A 75 8.43 7.68 2.68
CA ILE A 75 9.21 8.26 3.80
C ILE A 75 10.18 7.24 4.38
N THR A 76 9.73 6.00 4.60
CA THR A 76 10.57 4.89 5.03
C THR A 76 11.65 4.61 4.00
N SER A 77 11.30 4.48 2.71
CA SER A 77 12.27 4.18 1.65
C SER A 77 13.34 5.28 1.54
N MET A 78 12.97 6.54 1.67
CA MET A 78 13.90 7.67 1.63
C MET A 78 14.81 7.70 2.86
N THR A 79 14.24 7.52 4.05
CA THR A 79 15.01 7.46 5.31
C THR A 79 16.00 6.29 5.29
N CYS A 80 15.55 5.10 4.91
CA CYS A 80 16.41 3.92 4.80
C CYS A 80 17.53 4.14 3.77
N ALA A 81 17.21 4.67 2.58
CA ALA A 81 18.21 4.94 1.55
C ALA A 81 19.24 5.97 2.01
N ALA A 82 18.82 7.05 2.68
CA ALA A 82 19.72 8.07 3.21
C ALA A 82 20.68 7.49 4.26
N LEU A 83 20.14 6.80 5.27
CA LEU A 83 20.92 6.20 6.36
C LEU A 83 21.88 5.11 5.82
N ALA A 84 21.39 4.23 4.95
CA ALA A 84 22.22 3.19 4.35
C ALA A 84 23.31 3.81 3.45
N SER A 85 23.01 4.86 2.69
CA SER A 85 24.01 5.53 1.86
C SER A 85 25.07 6.22 2.70
N ILE A 86 24.70 6.94 3.77
CA ILE A 86 25.66 7.54 4.71
C ILE A 86 26.60 6.47 5.27
N SER A 87 26.04 5.32 5.66
CA SER A 87 26.83 4.21 6.15
C SER A 87 27.78 3.64 5.10
N LEU A 88 27.27 3.25 3.93
CA LEU A 88 27.99 2.47 2.91
C LEU A 88 29.02 3.33 2.17
N TYR A 89 28.66 4.56 1.79
CA TYR A 89 29.62 5.51 1.20
C TYR A 89 30.60 6.02 2.25
N GLY A 90 30.14 6.28 3.47
CA GLY A 90 31.00 6.68 4.58
C GLY A 90 32.07 5.64 4.90
N ALA A 91 31.71 4.35 4.88
CA ALA A 91 32.66 3.24 5.08
C ALA A 91 33.69 3.14 3.94
N ALA A 92 33.28 3.39 2.69
CA ALA A 92 34.22 3.42 1.57
C ALA A 92 35.20 4.61 1.67
N LEU A 93 34.69 5.80 2.00
CA LEU A 93 35.50 7.01 2.18
C LEU A 93 36.45 6.90 3.38
N SER A 94 36.00 6.29 4.48
CA SER A 94 36.80 6.11 5.68
C SER A 94 38.03 5.26 5.42
N GLU A 95 37.89 4.22 4.61
CA GLU A 95 39.01 3.39 4.18
C GLU A 95 39.97 4.16 3.26
N ILE A 96 39.45 4.83 2.22
CA ILE A 96 40.28 5.58 1.24
C ILE A 96 41.08 6.70 1.92
N LEU A 97 40.44 7.43 2.82
CA LEU A 97 41.03 8.58 3.51
C LEU A 97 41.67 8.20 4.85
N SER A 98 41.69 6.91 5.20
CA SER A 98 42.29 6.37 6.43
C SER A 98 41.80 7.07 7.71
N PHE A 99 40.52 7.42 7.79
CA PHE A 99 39.88 7.91 9.01
C PHE A 99 38.94 6.85 9.60
N SER A 100 38.69 6.89 10.90
CA SER A 100 37.74 5.97 11.54
C SER A 100 36.31 6.51 11.46
N PHE A 101 35.42 5.81 10.74
CA PHE A 101 34.00 6.14 10.69
C PHE A 101 33.18 5.29 11.68
N ALA A 102 33.37 5.55 12.98
CA ALA A 102 32.71 4.81 14.05
C ALA A 102 31.17 4.88 14.00
N ALA A 103 30.60 5.94 13.41
CA ALA A 103 29.15 6.11 13.26
C ALA A 103 28.54 5.26 12.12
N GLY A 104 29.34 4.76 11.18
CA GLY A 104 28.86 4.04 9.99
C GLY A 104 27.96 2.85 10.29
N PRO A 105 28.36 1.91 11.17
CA PRO A 105 27.51 0.80 11.56
C PRO A 105 26.18 1.25 12.16
N TRP A 106 26.17 2.31 12.97
CA TRP A 106 24.95 2.84 13.59
C TRP A 106 23.96 3.37 12.56
N PHE A 107 24.42 4.09 11.54
CA PHE A 107 23.56 4.51 10.43
C PHE A 107 22.96 3.31 9.68
N PHE A 108 23.74 2.25 9.48
CA PHE A 108 23.22 1.02 8.87
C PHE A 108 22.15 0.35 9.74
N PHE A 109 22.39 0.22 11.05
CA PHE A 109 21.40 -0.32 11.98
C PHE A 109 20.13 0.51 12.05
N SER A 110 20.26 1.83 12.12
CA SER A 110 19.10 2.72 12.08
C SER A 110 18.29 2.53 10.80
N SER A 111 18.92 2.32 9.64
CA SER A 111 18.21 2.03 8.39
C SER A 111 17.39 0.75 8.48
N LEU A 112 17.95 -0.32 9.07
CA LEU A 112 17.25 -1.59 9.26
C LEU A 112 16.12 -1.48 10.29
N ILE A 113 16.35 -0.76 11.40
CA ILE A 113 15.34 -0.52 12.45
C ILE A 113 14.17 0.28 11.89
N VAL A 114 14.41 1.32 11.10
CA VAL A 114 13.35 2.08 10.41
C VAL A 114 12.55 1.17 9.48
N GLY A 115 13.24 0.30 8.73
CA GLY A 115 12.62 -0.75 7.92
C GLY A 115 11.71 -1.67 8.75
N LEU A 116 12.22 -2.23 9.85
CA LEU A 116 11.47 -3.11 10.75
C LEU A 116 10.23 -2.42 11.35
N ALA A 117 10.40 -1.20 11.86
CA ALA A 117 9.30 -0.41 12.42
C ALA A 117 8.20 -0.16 11.38
N SER A 118 8.58 0.17 10.14
CA SER A 118 7.61 0.35 9.05
C SER A 118 6.82 -0.92 8.75
N GLN A 119 7.47 -2.09 8.75
CA GLN A 119 6.79 -3.36 8.50
C GLN A 119 5.86 -3.74 9.65
N LEU A 120 6.26 -3.48 10.91
CA LEU A 120 5.38 -3.66 12.07
C LEU A 120 4.13 -2.78 12.00
N VAL A 121 4.29 -1.51 11.62
CA VAL A 121 3.15 -0.60 11.39
C VAL A 121 2.23 -1.16 10.31
N MET A 122 2.80 -1.59 9.17
CA MET A 122 2.00 -2.12 8.05
C MET A 122 1.33 -3.47 8.38
N ILE A 123 1.93 -4.31 9.21
CA ILE A 123 1.29 -5.52 9.76
C ILE A 123 0.08 -5.13 10.60
N GLY A 124 0.27 -4.20 11.55
CA GLY A 124 -0.82 -3.74 12.43
C GLY A 124 -1.97 -3.12 11.65
N VAL A 125 -1.65 -2.24 10.69
CA VAL A 125 -2.64 -1.60 9.81
C VAL A 125 -3.39 -2.63 8.96
N ASN A 126 -2.70 -3.60 8.36
CA ASN A 126 -3.35 -4.60 7.52
C ASN A 126 -4.17 -5.61 8.33
N LEU A 127 -3.73 -6.00 9.54
CA LEU A 127 -4.54 -6.82 10.44
C LEU A 127 -5.80 -6.08 10.89
N TYR A 128 -5.67 -4.81 11.24
CA TYR A 128 -6.80 -3.96 11.58
C TYR A 128 -7.80 -3.88 10.42
N ARG A 129 -7.33 -3.59 9.21
CA ARG A 129 -8.17 -3.56 8.00
C ARG A 129 -8.80 -4.90 7.67
N ALA A 130 -8.09 -6.02 7.90
CA ALA A 130 -8.65 -7.35 7.74
C ALA A 130 -9.78 -7.58 8.74
N SER A 131 -9.60 -7.16 10.01
CA SER A 131 -10.61 -7.32 11.05
C SER A 131 -11.90 -6.52 10.79
N GLU A 132 -11.78 -5.36 10.13
CA GLU A 132 -12.93 -4.54 9.72
C GLU A 132 -13.61 -5.04 8.44
N SER A 133 -12.91 -5.86 7.65
CA SER A 133 -13.41 -6.33 6.35
C SER A 133 -14.38 -7.50 6.51
N PRO A 134 -15.44 -7.60 5.68
CA PRO A 134 -16.35 -8.74 5.72
C PRO A 134 -15.60 -10.06 5.53
N LYS A 135 -15.84 -11.01 6.44
CA LYS A 135 -15.23 -12.35 6.37
C LYS A 135 -15.64 -13.04 5.07
N GLY A 136 -14.65 -13.55 4.33
CA GLY A 136 -14.87 -14.18 3.02
C GLY A 136 -15.00 -13.20 1.86
N SER A 137 -14.72 -11.91 2.07
CA SER A 137 -14.55 -10.94 0.98
C SER A 137 -13.14 -10.97 0.39
N ILE A 138 -13.02 -10.51 -0.87
CA ILE A 138 -11.74 -10.33 -1.56
C ILE A 138 -10.87 -9.32 -0.78
N GLN A 139 -11.48 -8.29 -0.18
CA GLN A 139 -10.75 -7.29 0.60
C GLN A 139 -10.11 -7.90 1.86
N HIS A 140 -10.86 -8.73 2.59
CA HIS A 140 -10.32 -9.46 3.74
C HIS A 140 -9.14 -10.36 3.31
N ALA A 141 -9.30 -11.14 2.24
CA ALA A 141 -8.23 -11.99 1.71
C ALA A 141 -6.99 -11.18 1.29
N HIS A 142 -7.18 -10.04 0.63
CA HIS A 142 -6.09 -9.16 0.22
C HIS A 142 -5.31 -8.60 1.42
N TYR A 143 -6.00 -8.15 2.48
CA TYR A 143 -5.30 -7.64 3.67
C TYR A 143 -4.55 -8.74 4.44
N ILE A 144 -5.11 -9.96 4.51
CA ILE A 144 -4.39 -11.10 5.08
C ILE A 144 -3.14 -11.44 4.25
N GLN A 145 -3.25 -11.44 2.91
CA GLN A 145 -2.07 -11.63 2.03
C GLN A 145 -1.03 -10.53 2.25
N ALA A 146 -1.45 -9.27 2.37
CA ALA A 146 -0.55 -8.15 2.62
C ALA A 146 0.12 -8.24 4.00
N THR A 147 -0.60 -8.66 5.04
CA THR A 147 -0.05 -8.92 6.37
C THR A 147 1.03 -10.00 6.32
N LEU A 148 0.76 -11.12 5.65
CA LEU A 148 1.73 -12.22 5.53
C LEU A 148 2.96 -11.78 4.74
N ASN A 149 2.78 -10.99 3.68
CA ASN A 149 3.90 -10.41 2.94
C ASN A 149 4.75 -9.49 3.82
N ASN A 150 4.13 -8.61 4.59
CA ASN A 150 4.87 -7.72 5.50
C ASN A 150 5.56 -8.50 6.62
N ALA A 151 4.95 -9.58 7.14
CA ALA A 151 5.56 -10.47 8.12
C ALA A 151 6.77 -11.20 7.53
N PHE A 152 6.69 -11.66 6.28
CA PHE A 152 7.82 -12.25 5.57
C PHE A 152 8.98 -11.26 5.41
N VAL A 153 8.69 -10.03 4.97
CA VAL A 153 9.70 -8.96 4.87
C VAL A 153 10.29 -8.61 6.23
N LEU A 154 9.47 -8.57 7.29
CA LEU A 154 9.92 -8.36 8.67
C LEU A 154 10.89 -9.47 9.12
N SER A 155 10.58 -10.73 8.84
CA SER A 155 11.46 -11.87 9.14
C SER A 155 12.78 -11.78 8.39
N LEU A 156 12.74 -11.42 7.10
CA LEU A 156 13.95 -11.20 6.30
C LEU A 156 14.81 -10.08 6.90
N LEU A 157 14.23 -8.90 7.15
CA LEU A 157 14.95 -7.78 7.76
C LEU A 157 15.52 -8.11 9.14
N THR A 158 14.79 -8.89 9.94
CA THR A 158 15.27 -9.36 11.25
C THR A 158 16.45 -10.30 11.09
N ALA A 159 16.42 -11.21 10.10
CA ALA A 159 17.54 -12.09 9.82
C ALA A 159 18.77 -11.32 9.33
N VAL A 160 18.59 -10.33 8.45
CA VAL A 160 19.66 -9.43 8.00
C VAL A 160 20.26 -8.66 9.17
N LEU A 161 19.42 -8.08 10.04
CA LEU A 161 19.86 -7.35 11.22
C LEU A 161 20.67 -8.26 12.15
N GLY A 162 20.18 -9.46 12.43
CA GLY A 162 20.88 -10.45 13.25
C GLY A 162 22.23 -10.86 12.63
N ALA A 163 22.27 -11.13 11.34
CA ALA A 163 23.50 -11.48 10.63
C ALA A 163 24.52 -10.35 10.76
N VAL A 164 24.11 -9.10 10.53
CA VAL A 164 25.03 -7.95 10.61
C VAL A 164 25.49 -7.73 12.04
N ILE A 165 24.61 -7.77 13.05
CA ILE A 165 25.02 -7.59 14.46
C ILE A 165 26.01 -8.67 14.88
N PHE A 166 25.68 -9.94 14.67
CA PHE A 166 26.49 -11.05 15.19
C PHE A 166 27.74 -11.34 14.34
N VAL A 167 27.71 -11.09 13.02
CA VAL A 167 28.88 -11.33 12.13
C VAL A 167 29.79 -10.10 12.02
N MET A 168 29.25 -8.88 12.05
CA MET A 168 30.05 -7.65 11.89
C MET A 168 30.46 -7.02 13.22
N LEU A 169 29.54 -6.88 14.19
CA LEU A 169 29.84 -6.19 15.45
C LEU A 169 30.37 -7.13 16.55
N ILE A 170 29.79 -8.32 16.67
CA ILE A 170 30.09 -9.23 17.79
C ILE A 170 30.54 -10.64 17.31
N PRO A 171 31.52 -10.73 16.39
CA PRO A 171 31.92 -12.00 15.79
C PRO A 171 32.50 -13.02 16.79
N THR A 172 33.01 -12.57 17.94
CA THR A 172 33.67 -13.40 18.95
C THR A 172 32.74 -14.02 19.98
N VAL A 173 31.56 -13.42 20.23
CA VAL A 173 30.68 -13.83 21.33
C VAL A 173 29.71 -14.93 20.90
N ALA A 174 29.21 -14.89 19.65
CA ALA A 174 28.26 -15.87 19.15
C ALA A 174 28.37 -16.09 17.62
N PRO A 175 29.50 -16.59 17.10
CA PRO A 175 29.72 -16.79 15.66
C PRO A 175 28.69 -17.75 15.03
N ALA A 176 28.22 -18.74 15.78
CA ALA A 176 27.17 -19.66 15.34
C ALA A 176 25.82 -18.95 15.14
N ALA A 177 25.47 -17.98 16.01
CA ALA A 177 24.25 -17.19 15.87
C ALA A 177 24.29 -16.31 14.62
N GLY A 178 25.43 -15.64 14.37
CA GLY A 178 25.63 -14.86 13.16
C GLY A 178 25.51 -15.70 11.88
N SER A 179 26.10 -16.89 11.88
CA SER A 179 26.00 -17.84 10.76
C SER A 179 24.56 -18.32 10.56
N ALA A 180 23.84 -18.64 11.64
CA ALA A 180 22.44 -19.06 11.57
C ALA A 180 21.54 -17.95 10.98
N PHE A 181 21.73 -16.69 11.40
CA PHE A 181 21.01 -15.56 10.84
C PHE A 181 21.37 -15.30 9.37
N ALA A 182 22.64 -15.42 8.99
CA ALA A 182 23.07 -15.28 7.59
C ALA A 182 22.47 -16.36 6.69
N ILE A 183 22.47 -17.62 7.13
CA ILE A 183 21.83 -18.74 6.43
C ILE A 183 20.31 -18.52 6.33
N THR A 184 19.69 -18.03 7.40
CA THR A 184 18.25 -17.71 7.40
C THR A 184 17.93 -16.59 6.41
N ALA A 185 18.72 -15.52 6.39
CA ALA A 185 18.55 -14.42 5.43
C ALA A 185 18.71 -14.94 3.99
N LEU A 186 19.75 -15.74 3.72
CA LEU A 186 19.98 -16.39 2.43
C LEU A 186 18.77 -17.23 1.99
N ALA A 187 18.24 -18.08 2.88
CA ALA A 187 17.10 -18.94 2.59
C ALA A 187 15.82 -18.13 2.30
N LEU A 188 15.57 -17.07 3.08
CA LEU A 188 14.43 -16.18 2.86
C LEU A 188 14.55 -15.40 1.56
N THR A 189 15.72 -14.85 1.23
CA THR A 189 15.95 -14.17 -0.07
C THR A 189 15.77 -15.15 -1.23
N ALA A 190 16.28 -16.38 -1.13
CA ALA A 190 16.07 -17.40 -2.15
C ALA A 190 14.58 -17.77 -2.32
N LEU A 191 13.84 -17.85 -1.21
CA LEU A 191 12.40 -18.08 -1.24
C LEU A 191 11.65 -16.92 -1.91
N ASP A 192 12.06 -15.67 -1.66
CA ASP A 192 11.46 -14.49 -2.30
C ASP A 192 11.68 -14.50 -3.82
N ILE A 193 12.91 -14.72 -4.28
CA ILE A 193 13.22 -14.85 -5.71
C ILE A 193 12.41 -16.00 -6.33
N LEU A 194 12.39 -17.17 -5.68
CA LEU A 194 11.62 -18.32 -6.15
C LEU A 194 10.13 -17.97 -6.24
N TRP A 195 9.59 -17.28 -5.24
CA TRP A 195 8.22 -16.80 -5.25
C TRP A 195 8.00 -15.82 -6.40
N GLN A 196 8.84 -14.83 -6.63
CA GLN A 196 8.66 -13.85 -7.70
C GLN A 196 8.66 -14.51 -9.09
N VAL A 197 9.57 -15.45 -9.35
CA VAL A 197 9.72 -16.16 -10.64
C VAL A 197 8.66 -17.24 -10.84
N MET A 198 8.06 -17.77 -9.77
CA MET A 198 7.09 -18.85 -9.86
C MET A 198 5.84 -18.46 -10.68
N PRO A 199 5.37 -19.33 -11.59
CA PRO A 199 4.19 -19.05 -12.39
C PRO A 199 2.91 -18.98 -11.54
N GLN A 200 1.95 -18.17 -12.02
CA GLN A 200 0.69 -17.85 -11.34
C GLN A 200 -0.09 -19.10 -10.89
N ASN A 201 -0.15 -20.14 -11.72
CA ASN A 201 -0.84 -21.39 -11.42
C ASN A 201 -0.28 -22.11 -10.18
N LYS A 202 1.04 -22.11 -9.98
CA LYS A 202 1.68 -22.71 -8.81
C LYS A 202 1.47 -21.86 -7.56
N LYS A 203 1.56 -20.52 -7.69
CA LYS A 203 1.24 -19.58 -6.62
C LYS A 203 -0.18 -19.77 -6.10
N GLN A 204 -1.15 -19.92 -7.00
CA GLN A 204 -2.55 -20.17 -6.64
C GLN A 204 -2.74 -21.48 -5.88
N LYS A 205 -2.06 -22.57 -6.28
CA LYS A 205 -2.09 -23.84 -5.53
C LYS A 205 -1.55 -23.69 -4.11
N ILE A 206 -0.45 -22.96 -3.95
CA ILE A 206 0.13 -22.69 -2.63
C ILE A 206 -0.85 -21.85 -1.79
N LYS A 207 -1.38 -20.75 -2.35
CA LYS A 207 -2.40 -19.92 -1.69
C LYS A 207 -3.62 -20.74 -1.27
N ALA A 208 -4.09 -21.66 -2.12
CA ALA A 208 -5.21 -22.55 -1.82
C ALA A 208 -4.89 -23.53 -0.69
N CYS A 209 -3.68 -24.11 -0.67
CA CYS A 209 -3.22 -24.99 0.41
C CYS A 209 -3.20 -24.29 1.78
N PHE A 210 -2.92 -22.98 1.80
CA PHE A 210 -2.91 -22.17 3.01
C PHE A 210 -4.26 -21.46 3.28
N TYR A 211 -5.32 -21.76 2.52
CA TYR A 211 -6.62 -21.09 2.62
C TYR A 211 -6.57 -19.55 2.45
N ILE A 212 -5.59 -19.07 1.68
CA ILE A 212 -5.39 -17.64 1.36
C ILE A 212 -5.82 -17.32 -0.09
N SER A 213 -6.45 -18.27 -0.77
CA SER A 213 -7.03 -18.06 -2.10
C SER A 213 -8.08 -16.96 -2.06
N GLU A 214 -8.09 -16.10 -3.09
CA GLU A 214 -9.13 -15.09 -3.24
C GLU A 214 -10.49 -15.80 -3.37
N PRO A 215 -11.50 -15.38 -2.59
CA PRO A 215 -12.84 -15.93 -2.70
C PRO A 215 -13.42 -15.59 -4.09
N ASP A 216 -14.27 -16.48 -4.59
CA ASP A 216 -14.95 -16.27 -5.88
C ASP A 216 -15.88 -15.05 -5.80
N LEU A 217 -16.19 -14.44 -6.95
CA LEU A 217 -17.02 -13.24 -7.07
C LEU A 217 -18.40 -13.43 -6.40
N GLU A 218 -18.97 -14.63 -6.49
CA GLU A 218 -20.23 -14.98 -5.82
C GLU A 218 -20.08 -15.06 -4.29
N GLN A 219 -18.95 -15.55 -3.79
CA GLN A 219 -18.67 -15.61 -2.35
C GLN A 219 -18.41 -14.21 -1.78
N ASP A 220 -17.70 -13.36 -2.51
CA ASP A 220 -17.51 -11.95 -2.17
C ASP A 220 -18.83 -11.18 -2.14
N ALA A 221 -19.70 -11.41 -3.13
CA ALA A 221 -21.03 -10.81 -3.17
C ALA A 221 -21.89 -11.21 -1.94
N ARG A 222 -21.91 -12.50 -1.60
CA ARG A 222 -22.64 -13.01 -0.42
C ARG A 222 -22.06 -12.48 0.90
N ALA A 223 -20.74 -12.36 1.02
CA ALA A 223 -20.07 -11.84 2.21
C ALA A 223 -20.41 -10.36 2.45
N ASN A 224 -20.39 -9.56 1.38
CA ASN A 224 -20.77 -8.15 1.43
C ASN A 224 -22.26 -7.96 1.71
N GLN A 225 -23.13 -8.76 1.09
CA GLN A 225 -24.57 -8.71 1.31
C GLN A 225 -24.94 -9.07 2.77
N LYS A 226 -24.36 -10.13 3.33
CA LYS A 226 -24.56 -10.49 4.75
C LYS A 226 -24.12 -9.40 5.71
N GLN A 227 -23.05 -8.68 5.39
CA GLN A 227 -22.61 -7.55 6.20
C GLN A 227 -23.60 -6.38 6.12
N VAL A 228 -24.11 -6.06 4.92
CA VAL A 228 -25.13 -5.03 4.71
C VAL A 228 -26.43 -5.37 5.44
N GLU A 229 -26.89 -6.63 5.38
CA GLU A 229 -28.08 -7.12 6.11
C GLU A 229 -27.89 -7.07 7.63
N MET A 230 -26.69 -7.41 8.13
CA MET A 230 -26.35 -7.32 9.56
C MET A 230 -26.40 -5.87 10.06
N HIS A 231 -26.03 -4.89 9.22
CA HIS A 231 -26.11 -3.47 9.56
C HIS A 231 -27.51 -2.88 9.38
N ALA A 232 -28.29 -3.38 8.41
CA ALA A 232 -29.68 -2.98 8.20
C ALA A 232 -30.60 -3.44 9.34
N ASN A 233 -30.25 -4.52 10.04
CA ASN A 233 -30.96 -5.01 11.22
C ASN A 233 -30.58 -4.27 12.52
N ILE A 234 -29.55 -3.41 12.52
CA ILE A 234 -29.25 -2.49 13.62
C ILE A 234 -30.15 -1.25 13.43
N LYS A 235 -31.45 -1.42 13.70
CA LYS A 235 -32.47 -0.39 13.44
C LYS A 235 -32.53 0.73 14.48
N ASN A 236 -31.63 0.80 15.48
CA ASN A 236 -31.82 1.72 16.61
C ASN A 236 -30.55 2.17 17.37
N ASP A 237 -29.36 2.08 16.78
CA ASP A 237 -28.18 2.68 17.39
C ASP A 237 -27.68 3.79 16.46
N GLU A 238 -27.66 5.03 16.95
CA GLU A 238 -27.22 6.26 16.26
C GLU A 238 -25.73 6.25 15.84
N LYS A 239 -25.08 5.08 15.84
CA LYS A 239 -23.74 4.94 15.33
C LYS A 239 -23.82 4.88 13.81
N GLU A 240 -23.32 5.94 13.18
CA GLU A 240 -22.91 5.91 11.78
C GLU A 240 -22.27 4.55 11.46
N PRO A 241 -22.54 3.95 10.29
CA PRO A 241 -21.89 2.70 9.92
C PRO A 241 -20.38 2.87 10.12
N GLN A 242 -19.82 2.14 11.09
CA GLN A 242 -18.41 2.16 11.47
C GLN A 242 -17.55 1.46 10.39
N HIS A 243 -17.79 1.78 9.12
CA HIS A 243 -16.84 1.58 8.05
C HIS A 243 -15.97 2.84 7.91
N HIS A 244 -15.50 3.35 9.06
CA HIS A 244 -14.39 4.27 9.09
C HIS A 244 -13.13 3.44 8.86
N ARG A 245 -12.82 3.08 7.60
CA ARG A 245 -11.47 2.58 7.30
C ARG A 245 -10.55 3.70 7.78
N MET A 246 -9.55 3.37 8.61
CA MET A 246 -8.64 4.37 9.19
C MET A 246 -8.11 5.40 8.16
N PHE A 247 -8.05 5.03 6.87
CA PHE A 247 -7.47 5.81 5.77
C PHE A 247 -8.18 5.63 4.41
N THR A 248 -9.47 5.26 4.40
CA THR A 248 -10.27 5.23 3.15
C THR A 248 -11.76 5.23 3.50
N ARG A 249 -12.61 5.92 2.75
CA ARG A 249 -14.08 5.74 2.87
C ARG A 249 -14.58 4.72 1.84
N CYS A 250 -15.83 4.29 1.98
CA CYS A 250 -16.48 3.32 1.07
C CYS A 250 -16.26 3.68 -0.41
N ASP A 251 -15.84 2.71 -1.22
CA ASP A 251 -15.82 2.91 -2.68
C ASP A 251 -17.25 2.79 -3.22
N TYR A 252 -17.99 3.89 -3.15
CA TYR A 252 -19.38 3.93 -3.63
C TYR A 252 -19.47 3.52 -5.11
N SER A 253 -18.44 3.78 -5.93
CA SER A 253 -18.45 3.40 -7.35
C SER A 253 -18.53 1.88 -7.54
N ALA A 254 -17.86 1.12 -6.67
CA ALA A 254 -17.92 -0.35 -6.68
C ALA A 254 -19.30 -0.88 -6.29
N VAL A 255 -19.99 -0.20 -5.37
CA VAL A 255 -21.37 -0.51 -4.97
C VAL A 255 -22.33 -0.24 -6.13
N ILE A 256 -22.24 0.95 -6.75
CA ILE A 256 -23.09 1.36 -7.88
C ILE A 256 -22.92 0.44 -9.10
N ARG A 257 -21.73 -0.10 -9.35
CA ARG A 257 -21.51 -1.08 -10.43
C ARG A 257 -22.42 -2.30 -10.34
N LYS A 258 -22.79 -2.72 -9.13
CA LYS A 258 -23.57 -3.94 -8.89
C LYS A 258 -25.07 -3.69 -8.76
N MET A 259 -25.49 -2.44 -8.59
CA MET A 259 -26.90 -2.05 -8.47
C MET A 259 -27.55 -1.80 -9.84
N GLU A 260 -28.85 -2.06 -9.94
CA GLU A 260 -29.65 -1.59 -11.07
C GLU A 260 -29.73 -0.07 -11.06
N VAL A 261 -29.94 0.55 -12.23
CA VAL A 261 -29.84 2.01 -12.39
C VAL A 261 -30.80 2.77 -11.45
N ASN A 262 -32.04 2.30 -11.30
CA ASN A 262 -33.02 2.92 -10.41
C ASN A 262 -32.68 2.75 -8.92
N GLU A 263 -32.14 1.59 -8.54
CA GLU A 263 -31.68 1.32 -7.18
C GLU A 263 -30.46 2.20 -6.83
N ALA A 264 -29.49 2.25 -7.75
CA ALA A 264 -28.30 3.09 -7.63
C ALA A 264 -28.64 4.59 -7.51
N LYS A 265 -29.62 5.05 -8.30
CA LYS A 265 -30.16 6.42 -8.24
C LYS A 265 -30.67 6.73 -6.83
N ASN A 266 -31.61 5.92 -6.35
CA ASN A 266 -32.25 6.11 -5.05
C ASN A 266 -31.23 6.06 -3.90
N TYR A 267 -30.29 5.11 -3.97
CA TYR A 267 -29.22 4.96 -3.00
C TYR A 267 -28.30 6.20 -2.94
N LEU A 268 -27.81 6.67 -4.09
CA LEU A 268 -26.93 7.84 -4.14
C LEU A 268 -27.64 9.12 -3.72
N SER A 269 -28.89 9.33 -4.16
CA SER A 269 -29.69 10.49 -3.76
C SER A 269 -29.91 10.54 -2.25
N ALA A 270 -30.32 9.43 -1.64
CA ALA A 270 -30.51 9.36 -0.19
C ALA A 270 -29.21 9.61 0.59
N LEU A 271 -28.08 9.08 0.08
CA LEU A 271 -26.77 9.22 0.71
C LEU A 271 -26.24 10.67 0.62
N ILE A 272 -26.38 11.31 -0.53
CA ILE A 272 -26.00 12.72 -0.74
C ILE A 272 -26.88 13.64 0.10
N GLN A 273 -28.20 13.40 0.12
CA GLN A 273 -29.14 14.19 0.91
C GLN A 273 -28.81 14.11 2.41
N ARG A 274 -28.59 12.91 2.95
CA ARG A 274 -28.18 12.73 4.35
C ARG A 274 -26.89 13.49 4.69
N LYS A 275 -25.93 13.56 3.76
CA LYS A 275 -24.70 14.33 3.96
C LYS A 275 -24.95 15.83 3.95
N LEU A 276 -25.79 16.32 3.03
CA LEU A 276 -26.20 17.72 3.01
C LEU A 276 -26.88 18.11 4.33
N ASP A 277 -27.80 17.30 4.84
CA ASP A 277 -28.47 17.54 6.12
C ASP A 277 -27.46 17.59 7.30
N THR A 278 -26.39 16.81 7.22
CA THR A 278 -25.30 16.81 8.23
C THR A 278 -24.45 18.08 8.16
N PHE A 279 -24.22 18.62 6.95
CA PHE A 279 -23.54 19.91 6.78
C PHE A 279 -24.43 21.11 7.18
N GLU A 280 -25.75 21.01 7.00
CA GLU A 280 -26.72 22.03 7.41
C GLU A 280 -26.95 22.07 8.93
N LYS A 281 -26.79 20.94 9.64
CA LYS A 281 -26.82 20.93 11.11
C LYS A 281 -25.59 21.56 11.77
N ASN A 282 -24.46 21.64 11.04
CA ASN A 282 -23.18 22.15 11.54
C ASN A 282 -22.86 23.58 11.03
N VAL A 283 -23.89 24.37 10.74
CA VAL A 283 -23.80 25.71 10.11
C VAL A 283 -22.92 26.71 10.85
N SER A 284 -22.74 26.57 12.17
CA SER A 284 -21.88 27.46 12.97
C SER A 284 -20.37 27.30 12.73
N ILE A 285 -19.93 26.27 11.98
CA ILE A 285 -18.51 25.93 11.73
C ILE A 285 -18.24 25.75 10.22
N GLN A 286 -18.90 26.52 9.34
CA GLN A 286 -18.67 26.41 7.89
C GLN A 286 -17.42 27.18 7.45
N ASP A 287 -16.27 26.49 7.41
CA ASP A 287 -15.09 26.92 6.67
C ASP A 287 -15.34 26.93 5.15
N GLU A 288 -14.50 27.64 4.37
CA GLU A 288 -14.61 27.71 2.90
C GLU A 288 -14.62 26.33 2.24
N LYS A 289 -13.90 25.38 2.84
CA LYS A 289 -13.84 23.98 2.41
C LYS A 289 -15.17 23.26 2.53
N SER A 290 -15.92 23.47 3.62
CA SER A 290 -17.24 22.88 3.82
C SER A 290 -18.27 23.48 2.87
N LYS A 291 -18.17 24.77 2.56
CA LYS A 291 -19.02 25.42 1.53
C LYS A 291 -18.81 24.81 0.15
N ASP A 292 -17.56 24.61 -0.25
CA ASP A 292 -17.21 23.96 -1.52
C ASP A 292 -17.76 22.53 -1.62
N LYS A 293 -17.70 21.76 -0.54
CA LYS A 293 -18.28 20.41 -0.47
C LYS A 293 -19.80 20.41 -0.61
N VAL A 294 -20.49 21.34 0.05
CA VAL A 294 -21.96 21.47 -0.05
C VAL A 294 -22.38 21.84 -1.47
N VAL A 295 -21.71 22.81 -2.09
CA VAL A 295 -21.99 23.21 -3.48
C VAL A 295 -21.80 22.03 -4.43
N LEU A 296 -20.72 21.27 -4.26
CA LEU A 296 -20.47 20.08 -5.07
C LEU A 296 -21.53 19.00 -4.87
N LEU A 297 -21.93 18.71 -3.62
CA LEU A 297 -22.96 17.72 -3.33
C LEU A 297 -24.33 18.10 -3.90
N LYS A 298 -24.73 19.39 -3.82
CA LYS A 298 -25.96 19.89 -4.46
C LYS A 298 -25.92 19.72 -5.98
N LYS A 299 -24.76 20.00 -6.60
CA LYS A 299 -24.56 19.81 -8.05
C LYS A 299 -24.66 18.33 -8.45
N LEU A 300 -24.10 17.43 -7.64
CA LEU A 300 -24.20 15.99 -7.86
C LEU A 300 -25.63 15.47 -7.73
N LEU A 301 -26.40 15.96 -6.76
CA LEU A 301 -27.82 15.61 -6.60
C LEU A 301 -28.62 16.00 -7.86
N ASN A 302 -28.41 17.21 -8.37
CA ASN A 302 -29.03 17.69 -9.60
C ASN A 302 -28.69 16.80 -10.81
N ILE A 303 -27.46 16.30 -10.89
CA ILE A 303 -27.02 15.40 -11.98
C ILE A 303 -27.67 14.02 -11.90
N ILE A 304 -27.91 13.51 -10.69
CA ILE A 304 -28.63 12.24 -10.51
C ILE A 304 -30.10 12.39 -10.93
N GLU A 305 -30.70 13.56 -10.71
CA GLU A 305 -32.07 13.89 -11.13
C GLU A 305 -32.19 14.13 -12.64
N TYR A 306 -31.18 14.76 -13.25
CA TYR A 306 -31.12 15.10 -14.67
C TYR A 306 -29.85 14.52 -15.33
N PRO A 307 -29.87 13.23 -15.74
CA PRO A 307 -28.68 12.51 -16.21
C PRO A 307 -28.02 13.08 -17.47
N ALA A 308 -28.75 13.88 -18.25
CA ALA A 308 -28.29 14.49 -19.51
C ALA A 308 -27.14 15.50 -19.34
N ILE A 309 -26.84 15.94 -18.11
CA ILE A 309 -25.77 16.91 -17.84
C ILE A 309 -24.43 16.17 -17.68
N GLU A 310 -23.61 16.15 -18.73
CA GLU A 310 -22.29 15.53 -18.67
C GLU A 310 -21.36 16.28 -17.71
N ILE A 311 -20.66 15.55 -16.82
CA ILE A 311 -19.72 16.13 -15.87
C ILE A 311 -18.29 15.64 -16.08
N SER A 312 -17.37 16.58 -16.21
CA SER A 312 -15.94 16.30 -16.28
C SER A 312 -15.28 16.51 -14.93
N LYS A 313 -14.63 15.46 -14.41
CA LYS A 313 -13.83 15.52 -13.18
C LYS A 313 -12.79 16.65 -13.23
N LYS A 314 -12.15 16.84 -14.39
CA LYS A 314 -11.11 17.86 -14.59
C LYS A 314 -11.66 19.27 -14.38
N ASN A 315 -12.86 19.55 -14.89
CA ASN A 315 -13.49 20.87 -14.78
C ASN A 315 -14.00 21.15 -13.35
N ILE A 316 -14.44 20.11 -12.65
CA ILE A 316 -14.98 20.26 -11.29
C ILE A 316 -13.86 20.42 -10.25
N ILE A 317 -12.72 19.76 -10.43
CA ILE A 317 -11.53 19.98 -9.61
C ILE A 317 -11.05 21.43 -9.72
N THR A 318 -11.13 22.05 -10.90
CA THR A 318 -10.77 23.47 -11.07
C THR A 318 -11.79 24.43 -10.45
N MET A 319 -13.07 24.07 -10.41
CA MET A 319 -14.13 24.93 -9.87
C MET A 319 -14.28 24.84 -8.35
N HIS A 320 -14.07 23.65 -7.77
CA HIS A 320 -14.23 23.39 -6.32
C HIS A 320 -13.02 22.64 -5.74
N PRO A 321 -11.80 23.21 -5.84
CA PRO A 321 -10.57 22.49 -5.46
C PRO A 321 -10.57 22.06 -3.99
N LEU A 322 -11.18 22.82 -3.08
CA LEU A 322 -11.20 22.53 -1.65
C LEU A 322 -12.08 21.32 -1.31
N ALA A 323 -13.10 21.03 -2.14
CA ALA A 323 -13.93 19.84 -1.98
C ALA A 323 -13.15 18.53 -2.20
N PHE A 324 -12.07 18.59 -2.98
CA PHE A 324 -11.17 17.49 -3.27
C PHE A 324 -9.90 17.51 -2.39
N GLN A 325 -9.71 18.53 -1.55
CA GLN A 325 -8.61 18.56 -0.58
C GLN A 325 -8.92 17.67 0.62
N SER A 326 -8.29 16.51 0.66
CA SER A 326 -8.29 15.59 1.79
C SER A 326 -6.98 15.68 2.57
N PHE A 327 -7.05 15.39 3.87
CA PHE A 327 -5.85 15.19 4.68
C PHE A 327 -5.07 13.99 4.09
N TRP A 328 -3.77 14.14 3.90
CA TRP A 328 -2.87 13.15 3.29
C TRP A 328 -3.17 12.72 1.84
N ALA A 329 -4.02 13.44 1.08
CA ALA A 329 -4.30 13.15 -0.33
C ALA A 329 -4.95 11.77 -0.60
N GLU A 330 -5.82 11.35 0.32
CA GLU A 330 -6.81 10.29 0.12
C GLU A 330 -8.00 10.76 -0.72
N LYS A 331 -8.74 9.89 -1.40
CA LYS A 331 -10.02 10.36 -1.98
C LYS A 331 -10.97 10.76 -0.86
N GLY A 332 -11.33 12.04 -0.82
CA GLY A 332 -12.34 12.53 0.12
C GLY A 332 -13.69 11.85 -0.14
N ASP A 333 -14.54 11.77 0.87
CA ASP A 333 -15.90 11.21 0.75
C ASP A 333 -16.70 11.82 -0.40
N VAL A 334 -16.59 13.14 -0.55
CA VAL A 334 -17.26 13.90 -1.62
C VAL A 334 -16.65 13.55 -2.99
N GLU A 335 -15.34 13.29 -3.07
CA GLU A 335 -14.70 12.81 -4.29
C GLU A 335 -15.14 11.37 -4.64
N GLN A 336 -15.32 10.50 -3.65
CA GLN A 336 -15.80 9.15 -3.88
C GLN A 336 -17.26 9.12 -4.34
N LEU A 337 -18.10 10.01 -3.79
CA LEU A 337 -19.48 10.23 -4.28
C LEU A 337 -19.49 10.78 -5.70
N PHE A 338 -18.60 11.74 -5.98
CA PHE A 338 -18.43 12.27 -7.33
C PHE A 338 -18.10 11.16 -8.34
N ASP A 339 -17.13 10.30 -8.03
CA ASP A 339 -16.74 9.18 -8.89
C ASP A 339 -17.91 8.18 -9.07
N ALA A 340 -18.72 7.96 -8.02
CA ALA A 340 -19.88 7.08 -8.08
C ALA A 340 -21.03 7.63 -8.94
N VAL A 341 -21.25 8.95 -8.93
CA VAL A 341 -22.23 9.61 -9.81
C VAL A 341 -21.80 9.52 -11.27
N ILE A 342 -20.50 9.70 -11.58
CA ILE A 342 -19.99 9.46 -12.94
C ILE A 342 -20.24 8.01 -13.38
N MET A 343 -20.00 7.04 -12.49
CA MET A 343 -20.28 5.64 -12.79
C MET A 343 -21.77 5.39 -13.09
N LEU A 344 -22.69 6.06 -12.36
CA LEU A 344 -24.12 6.00 -12.64
C LEU A 344 -24.48 6.61 -14.00
N GLN A 345 -23.89 7.76 -14.36
CA GLN A 345 -24.11 8.37 -15.68
C GLN A 345 -23.65 7.47 -16.82
N ASN A 346 -22.48 6.83 -16.69
CA ASN A 346 -22.00 5.88 -17.68
C ASN A 346 -22.97 4.69 -17.87
N LYS A 347 -23.65 4.27 -16.79
CA LYS A 347 -24.71 3.25 -16.87
C LYS A 347 -25.94 3.73 -17.63
N TYR A 348 -26.43 4.95 -17.35
CA TYR A 348 -27.53 5.54 -18.12
C TYR A 348 -27.22 5.58 -19.63
N GLN A 349 -26.00 5.98 -20.00
CA GLN A 349 -25.57 6.01 -21.40
C GLN A 349 -25.51 4.61 -22.02
N HIS A 350 -25.09 3.58 -21.28
CA HIS A 350 -25.05 2.20 -21.79
C HIS A 350 -26.45 1.61 -21.97
N ASP A 351 -27.40 1.89 -21.07
CA ASP A 351 -28.78 1.39 -21.16
C ASP A 351 -29.56 2.07 -22.30
N GLU A 352 -29.30 3.37 -22.55
CA GLU A 352 -29.86 4.09 -23.71
C GLU A 352 -29.33 3.54 -25.04
N ILE A 353 -28.05 3.13 -25.10
CA ILE A 353 -27.43 2.54 -26.30
C ILE A 353 -27.86 1.07 -26.51
N ALA A 354 -28.20 0.34 -25.44
CA ALA A 354 -28.71 -1.03 -25.52
C ALA A 354 -30.20 -1.11 -25.84
N SER A 355 -30.93 0.00 -25.74
CA SER A 355 -32.39 0.09 -25.97
C SER A 355 -32.84 0.78 -27.29
N PRO A 356 -32.14 0.73 -28.45
CA PRO A 356 -32.73 1.17 -29.70
C PRO A 356 -33.41 -0.02 -30.41
N VAL A 357 -34.65 0.22 -30.86
CA VAL A 357 -35.49 -0.61 -31.75
C VAL A 357 -36.38 -1.66 -31.07
N MET A 358 -37.45 -1.20 -30.43
CA MET A 358 -38.79 -1.78 -30.65
C MET A 358 -39.82 -0.65 -30.68
N ALA A 359 -39.77 0.15 -31.75
CA ALA A 359 -40.86 1.03 -32.15
C ALA A 359 -40.82 1.18 -33.67
N SER A 360 -41.42 0.20 -34.35
CA SER A 360 -42.07 0.36 -35.66
C SER A 360 -43.04 -0.79 -35.86
#